data_AF-F0WZ13-F1
#
_entry.id   AF-F0WZ13-F1
#
_cell.length_a   1.000
_cell.length_b   1.000
_cell.length_c   1.000
_cell.angle_alpha   90.00
_cell.angle_beta   90.00
_cell.angle_gamma   90.00
#
_symmetry.space_group_name_H-M   'P 1'
#
loop_
_entity.id
_entity.type
_entity.pdbx_description
1 polymer ?
#
loop_
_entity_poly.entity_id
_entity_poly.type
_entity_poly.pdbx_seq_one_letter_code
_entity_poly.pdbx_strand_id
1 'polypeptide(L)'
;MVCEDIRKQLPLESKMFDDMNSLYCSVTEGIMKRKNAIEAAQSSQLLSTLQHMQARLDEIQKSLDQYLEAKRAIFPRFYFLSNDDLLETLGHQKDPEQVPKHIKKYYSSSMR
;
A
#
# COMPACT_ATOMS: atom_id res chain seq x y z
N MET A 1 -3.97 5.23 -12.59
CA MET A 1 -3.03 6.37 -12.59
C MET A 1 -2.14 6.42 -11.35
N VAL A 2 -2.60 6.79 -10.13
CA VAL A 2 -1.72 6.86 -8.92
C VAL A 2 -0.99 5.54 -8.60
N CYS A 3 -1.70 4.41 -8.71
CA CYS A 3 -1.17 3.09 -8.39
C CYS A 3 -0.17 2.57 -9.44
N GLU A 4 -0.22 3.03 -10.69
CA GLU A 4 0.63 2.50 -11.77
C GLU A 4 2.08 2.95 -11.67
N ASP A 5 2.34 4.17 -11.18
CA ASP A 5 3.71 4.66 -11.04
C ASP A 5 4.42 4.00 -9.84
N ILE A 6 3.72 3.77 -8.72
CA ILE A 6 4.26 2.99 -7.59
C ILE A 6 4.49 1.53 -8.02
N ARG A 7 3.55 0.93 -8.77
CA ARG A 7 3.70 -0.43 -9.29
C ARG A 7 4.89 -0.61 -10.23
N LYS A 8 5.29 0.44 -10.96
CA LYS A 8 6.50 0.44 -11.79
C LYS A 8 7.78 0.55 -10.96
N GLN A 9 7.72 1.20 -9.80
CA GLN A 9 8.88 1.39 -8.92
C GLN A 9 9.11 0.18 -8.01
N LEU A 10 8.04 -0.53 -7.63
CA LEU A 10 8.06 -1.73 -6.80
C LEU A 10 7.35 -2.90 -7.52
N PRO A 11 7.88 -3.39 -8.65
CA PRO A 11 7.18 -4.37 -9.48
C PRO A 11 7.07 -5.75 -8.82
N LEU A 12 8.06 -6.14 -8.01
CA LEU A 12 8.05 -7.43 -7.30
C LEU A 12 7.01 -7.42 -6.19
N GLU A 13 7.02 -6.39 -5.34
CA GLU A 13 6.09 -6.19 -4.24
C GLU A 13 4.66 -6.03 -4.74
N SER A 14 4.48 -5.34 -5.88
CA SER A 14 3.17 -5.18 -6.50
C SER A 14 2.59 -6.51 -6.97
N LYS A 15 3.43 -7.36 -7.57
CA LYS A 15 3.01 -8.72 -7.96
C LYS A 15 2.67 -9.55 -6.74
N MET A 16 3.50 -9.51 -5.69
CA MET A 16 3.22 -10.20 -4.43
C MET A 16 1.90 -9.74 -3.81
N PHE A 17 1.61 -8.44 -3.85
CA PHE A 17 0.36 -7.87 -3.37
C PHE A 17 -0.84 -8.37 -4.18
N ASP A 18 -0.74 -8.39 -5.51
CA ASP A 18 -1.82 -8.88 -6.38
C ASP A 18 -2.13 -10.37 -6.14
N ASP A 19 -1.08 -11.19 -5.96
CA ASP A 19 -1.20 -12.60 -5.63
C ASP A 19 -1.90 -12.79 -4.26
N MET A 20 -1.50 -12.00 -3.25
CA MET A 20 -2.13 -12.03 -1.92
C MET A 20 -3.57 -11.52 -1.93
N ASN A 21 -3.87 -10.48 -2.70
CA ASN A 21 -5.22 -9.96 -2.86
C ASN A 21 -6.14 -11.01 -3.52
N SER A 22 -5.65 -11.71 -4.54
CA SER A 22 -6.39 -12.79 -5.20
C SER A 22 -6.68 -13.95 -4.25
N LEU A 23 -5.70 -14.33 -3.41
CA LEU A 23 -5.86 -15.33 -2.37
C LEU A 23 -6.88 -14.87 -1.30
N TYR A 24 -6.80 -13.60 -0.88
CA TYR A 24 -7.74 -13.02 0.08
C TYR A 24 -9.19 -13.06 -0.42
N CYS A 25 -9.44 -12.65 -1.67
CA CYS A 25 -10.76 -12.74 -2.28
C CYS A 25 -11.27 -14.18 -2.29
N SER A 26 -10.42 -15.13 -2.70
CA SER A 26 -10.78 -16.56 -2.76
C SER A 26 -11.15 -17.13 -1.39
N VAL A 27 -10.36 -16.79 -0.35
CA VAL A 27 -10.61 -17.21 1.03
C VAL A 27 -11.90 -16.59 1.56
N THR A 28 -12.09 -15.28 1.34
CA THR A 28 -13.26 -14.54 1.82
C THR A 28 -14.54 -15.03 1.15
N GLU A 29 -14.52 -15.32 -0.15
CA GLU A 29 -15.63 -15.96 -0.86
C GLU A 29 -15.96 -17.35 -0.31
N GLY A 30 -14.93 -18.14 0.01
CA GLY A 30 -15.08 -19.46 0.63
C GLY A 30 -15.75 -19.39 2.00
N ILE A 31 -15.40 -18.38 2.81
CA ILE A 31 -16.02 -18.09 4.10
C ILE A 31 -17.47 -17.65 3.91
N MET A 32 -17.73 -16.70 3.00
CA MET A 32 -19.08 -16.14 2.74
C MET A 32 -20.08 -17.19 2.25
N LYS A 33 -19.62 -18.24 1.57
CA LYS A 33 -20.47 -19.37 1.13
C LYS A 33 -20.93 -20.26 2.29
N ARG A 34 -20.25 -20.23 3.44
CA ARG A 34 -20.61 -21.02 4.63
C ARG A 34 -21.46 -20.17 5.57
N LYS A 35 -22.68 -20.63 5.85
CA LYS A 35 -23.60 -19.94 6.78
C LYS A 35 -23.19 -20.07 8.26
N ASN A 36 -22.34 -21.04 8.58
CA ASN A 36 -21.89 -21.31 9.94
C ASN A 36 -20.44 -20.83 10.14
N ALA A 37 -20.26 -19.84 11.01
CA ALA A 37 -18.95 -19.26 11.32
C ALA A 37 -17.98 -20.28 11.95
N ILE A 38 -18.48 -21.25 12.71
CA ILE A 38 -17.65 -22.30 13.35
C ILE A 38 -17.13 -23.26 12.28
N GLU A 39 -17.97 -23.67 11.33
CA GLU A 39 -17.54 -24.52 10.20
C GLU A 39 -16.61 -23.80 9.23
N ALA A 40 -16.76 -22.48 9.07
CA ALA A 40 -15.81 -21.67 8.32
C ALA A 40 -14.44 -21.61 9.04
N ALA A 41 -14.44 -21.37 10.34
CA ALA A 41 -13.24 -21.28 11.17
C ALA A 41 -12.52 -22.63 11.37
N GLN A 42 -13.25 -23.75 11.36
CA GLN A 42 -12.71 -25.11 11.49
C GLN A 42 -12.05 -25.64 10.20
N SER A 43 -12.02 -24.86 9.12
CA SER A 43 -11.25 -25.23 7.93
C SER A 43 -9.77 -25.35 8.31
N SER A 44 -9.21 -26.56 8.29
CA SER A 44 -7.86 -26.85 8.83
C SER A 44 -6.74 -26.04 8.18
N GLN A 45 -6.98 -25.44 7.02
CA GLN A 45 -6.02 -24.63 6.28
C GLN A 45 -6.23 -23.11 6.41
N LEU A 46 -7.35 -22.65 7.01
CA LEU A 46 -7.69 -21.22 7.03
C LEU A 46 -6.71 -20.42 7.88
N LEU A 47 -6.45 -20.85 9.11
CA LEU A 47 -5.52 -20.15 10.02
C LEU A 47 -4.11 -20.05 9.43
N SER A 48 -3.58 -21.17 8.91
CA SER A 48 -2.26 -21.20 8.26
C SER A 48 -2.20 -20.26 7.04
N THR A 49 -3.26 -20.25 6.22
CA THR A 49 -3.34 -19.35 5.06
C THR A 49 -3.34 -17.88 5.49
N LEU A 50 -4.13 -17.52 6.49
CA LEU A 50 -4.18 -16.15 7.02
C LEU A 50 -2.85 -15.71 7.65
N GLN A 51 -2.18 -16.60 8.38
CA GLN A 51 -0.85 -16.32 8.94
C GLN A 51 0.21 -16.12 7.85
N HIS A 52 0.18 -16.95 6.80
CA HIS A 52 1.06 -16.77 5.64
C HIS A 52 0.78 -15.43 4.94
N MET A 53 -0.48 -15.08 4.73
CA MET A 53 -0.86 -13.80 4.13
C MET A 53 -0.41 -12.61 4.98
N GLN A 54 -0.58 -12.68 6.30
CA GLN A 54 -0.11 -11.63 7.22
C GLN A 54 1.40 -11.42 7.08
N ALA A 55 2.19 -12.49 7.13
CA ALA A 55 3.65 -12.38 7.01
C ALA A 55 4.08 -11.76 5.67
N ARG A 56 3.39 -12.11 4.57
CA ARG A 56 3.66 -11.52 3.24
C ARG A 56 3.26 -10.06 3.15
N LEU A 57 2.14 -9.67 3.74
CA LEU A 57 1.71 -8.27 3.79
C LEU A 57 2.67 -7.42 4.63
N ASP A 58 3.21 -7.97 5.72
CA ASP A 58 4.24 -7.30 6.53
C ASP A 58 5.54 -7.09 5.75
N GLU A 59 5.95 -8.04 4.91
CA GLU A 59 7.09 -7.88 3.99
C GLU A 59 6.84 -6.75 2.98
N ILE A 60 5.67 -6.74 2.35
CA ILE A 60 5.29 -5.70 1.38
C ILE A 60 5.26 -4.31 2.03
N GLN A 61 4.68 -4.20 3.23
CA GLN A 61 4.61 -2.94 3.97
C GLN A 61 6.01 -2.40 4.29
N LYS A 62 6.93 -3.27 4.75
CA LYS A 62 8.32 -2.87 5.02
C LYS A 62 9.03 -2.36 3.78
N SER A 63 8.87 -3.03 2.63
CA SER A 63 9.46 -2.58 1.37
C SER A 63 8.89 -1.22 0.94
N LEU A 64 7.58 -0.99 1.13
CA LEU A 64 6.95 0.30 0.85
C LEU A 64 7.50 1.41 1.75
N ASP A 65 7.64 1.14 3.06
CA ASP A 65 8.19 2.12 4.00
C ASP A 65 9.65 2.47 3.68
N GLN A 66 10.47 1.48 3.32
CA GLN A 66 11.85 1.70 2.87
C GLN A 66 11.89 2.55 1.59
N TYR A 67 10.99 2.30 0.65
CA TYR A 67 10.87 3.11 -0.56
C TYR A 67 10.51 4.56 -0.24
N LEU A 68 9.54 4.79 0.65
CA LEU A 68 9.15 6.13 1.08
C LEU A 68 10.30 6.86 1.79
N GLU A 69 11.05 6.18 2.66
CA GLU A 69 12.22 6.78 3.31
C GLU A 69 13.34 7.11 2.33
N ALA A 70 13.60 6.27 1.33
CA ALA A 70 14.55 6.60 0.28
C ALA A 70 14.14 7.89 -0.47
N LYS A 71 12.84 8.11 -0.69
CA LYS A 71 12.35 9.37 -1.28
C LYS A 71 12.49 10.56 -0.32
N ARG A 72 12.26 10.37 0.98
CA ARG A 72 12.49 11.42 2.00
C ARG A 72 13.95 11.81 2.12
N ALA A 73 14.87 10.85 2.06
CA ALA A 73 16.31 11.11 2.09
C ALA A 73 16.78 11.97 0.91
N ILE A 74 16.20 11.79 -0.27
CA ILE A 74 16.51 12.59 -1.47
C ILE A 74 15.92 14.00 -1.38
N PHE A 75 14.74 14.14 -0.76
CA PHE A 75 14.07 15.44 -0.60
C PHE A 75 13.58 15.64 0.84
N PRO A 76 14.41 16.25 1.71
CA PRO A 76 14.14 16.34 3.15
C PRO A 76 12.81 17.03 3.54
N ARG A 77 12.18 17.78 2.63
CA ARG A 77 10.86 18.38 2.91
C ARG A 77 9.73 17.36 2.94
N PHE A 78 9.93 16.14 2.41
CA PHE A 78 8.97 15.05 2.53
C PHE A 78 8.89 14.46 3.94
N TYR A 79 9.81 14.81 4.86
CA TYR A 79 9.66 14.46 6.28
C TYR A 79 8.47 15.15 6.94
N PHE A 80 7.99 16.27 6.39
CA PHE A 80 6.80 16.96 6.87
C PHE A 80 5.48 16.37 6.33
N LEU A 81 5.57 15.37 5.44
CA LEU A 81 4.41 14.72 4.84
C LEU A 81 4.13 13.38 5.53
N SER A 82 2.84 13.12 5.77
CA SER A 82 2.38 11.78 6.11
C SER A 82 2.70 10.79 4.99
N ASN A 83 2.72 9.48 5.28
CA ASN A 83 2.93 8.47 4.24
C ASN A 83 1.88 8.57 3.13
N ASP A 84 0.61 8.87 3.48
CA ASP A 84 -0.49 9.01 2.52
C ASP A 84 -0.30 10.25 1.62
N ASP A 85 0.03 11.40 2.19
CA ASP A 85 0.31 12.64 1.41
C ASP A 85 1.54 12.47 0.50
N LEU A 86 2.55 11.73 0.98
CA LEU A 86 3.75 11.43 0.22
C LEU A 86 3.44 10.50 -0.95
N LEU A 87 2.65 9.44 -0.73
CA LEU A 87 2.19 8.54 -1.78
C LEU A 87 1.34 9.27 -2.83
N GLU A 88 0.45 10.17 -2.39
CA GLU A 88 -0.35 11.01 -3.30
C GLU A 88 0.56 11.93 -4.14
N THR A 89 1.56 12.55 -3.51
CA THR A 89 2.52 13.42 -4.21
C THR A 89 3.34 12.63 -5.24
N LEU A 90 3.80 11.42 -4.89
CA LEU A 90 4.57 10.55 -5.78
C LEU A 90 3.71 10.03 -6.95
N GLY A 91 2.43 9.74 -6.73
CA GLY A 91 1.51 9.27 -7.75
C GLY A 91 1.06 10.31 -8.78
N HIS A 92 1.23 11.61 -8.48
CA HIS A 92 0.87 12.72 -9.36
C HIS A 92 2.08 13.46 -9.97
N GLN A 93 3.31 12.94 -9.80
CA GLN A 93 4.53 13.61 -10.30
C GLN A 93 4.57 13.87 -11.82
N LYS A 94 3.72 13.18 -12.60
CA LYS A 94 3.63 13.33 -14.06
C LYS A 94 2.69 14.43 -14.55
N ASP A 95 1.97 15.11 -13.66
CA ASP A 95 1.13 16.24 -14.03
C ASP A 95 1.80 17.58 -13.63
N PRO A 96 2.62 18.17 -14.52
CA PRO A 96 3.34 19.40 -14.24
C PRO A 96 2.42 20.60 -13.93
N GLU A 97 1.11 20.54 -14.23
CA GLU A 97 0.15 21.59 -13.86
C GLU A 97 -0.33 21.49 -12.40
N GLN A 98 -0.20 20.32 -11.76
CA GLN A 98 -0.58 20.11 -10.37
C GLN A 98 0.58 20.34 -9.41
N VAL A 99 1.82 20.17 -9.86
CA VAL A 99 3.05 20.42 -9.08
C VAL A 99 3.04 21.80 -8.39
N PRO A 100 2.65 22.93 -9.03
CA PRO A 100 2.61 24.24 -8.37
C PRO A 100 1.54 24.37 -7.28
N LYS A 101 0.38 23.70 -7.45
CA LYS A 101 -0.72 23.73 -6.46
C LYS A 101 -0.36 22.97 -5.19
N HIS A 102 0.27 21.80 -5.36
CA HIS A 102 0.80 21.01 -4.25
C HIS A 102 1.89 21.79 -3.51
N ILE A 103 2.86 22.40 -4.23
CA ILE A 103 3.90 23.25 -3.63
C ILE A 103 3.30 24.43 -2.83
N LYS A 104 2.29 25.14 -3.35
CA LYS A 104 1.62 26.22 -2.60
C LYS A 104 0.92 25.72 -1.33
N LYS A 105 0.26 24.55 -1.38
CA LYS A 105 -0.34 23.90 -0.21
C LYS A 105 0.72 23.54 0.84
N TYR A 106 1.87 23.01 0.41
CA TYR A 106 2.98 22.62 1.30
C TYR A 106 3.67 23.80 1.99
N TYR A 107 3.86 24.92 1.29
CA TYR A 107 4.43 26.14 1.91
C TYR A 107 3.47 26.81 2.90
N SER A 108 2.16 26.75 2.65
CA SER A 108 1.15 27.29 3.57
C SER A 108 1.06 26.49 4.87
N SER A 109 1.11 25.15 4.79
CA SER A 109 1.06 24.28 5.98
C SER A 109 2.33 24.30 6.83
N SER A 110 3.48 24.67 6.27
CA SER A 110 4.75 24.78 7.00
C SER A 110 4.97 26.12 7.71
N MET A 111 4.05 27.09 7.56
CA MET A 111 4.12 28.43 8.19
C MET A 111 3.08 28.62 9.32
N ARG A 112 2.70 27.56 10.03
CA ARG A 112 1.90 27.66 11.26
C ARG A 112 2.64 27.11 12.47
#